data_AF-A0AAD7VCP4-F1
#
_entry.id   AF-A0AAD7VCP4-F1
#
_cell.length_a   1.000
_cell.length_b   1.000
_cell.length_c   1.000
_cell.angle_alpha   90.00
_cell.angle_beta   90.00
_cell.angle_gamma   90.00
#
_symmetry.space_group_name_H-M   'P 1'
#
loop_
_entity.id
_entity.type
_entity.pdbx_description
1 polymer ?
#
loop_
_entity_poly.entity_id
_entity_poly.type
_entity_poly.pdbx_seq_one_letter_code
_entity_poly.pdbx_strand_id
1 'polypeptide(L)'
;MATAKPQRSPQEVEDIILRKIFLISLTDSVGTDLRIVYLEMTAAEILSEGKELRLSRDLMERVLIDRLSGSLPSVEPPFQYLIGCYRRAYDEGKKIANMKDKNLRSEMESVVKQAKKLTASYCRIHLGNPELFPSGNSDTSKPNVSPLLPLIFSEIGSTVDSFGGSSSAGGIQSPPGFLDDFFRDSDFDTLDPILKGLYEDLRGSVLKVSALGNVQQPLRALLFLVSFPVGVKSLVNHPWWIPKGVYLNGRVIEMTSILGPFFHVSALPDHTIFKSQPDVGQLCFSDASTRRPADLLSSFTTIKTVMNNLYDGLAEVLLLLLKNTDIREYVLEYLAEVINKNSSRAHIQVDPISCASSWHVCKSQCCHASPLRAIFRCKSNKKGKN
;
A
#
# COMPACT_ATOMS: atom_id res chain seq x y z
N MET A 1 -54.10 -18.70 13.79
CA MET A 1 -53.46 -18.76 12.46
C MET A 1 -52.27 -17.80 12.48
N ALA A 2 -51.05 -18.31 12.46
CA ALA A 2 -49.86 -17.45 12.34
C ALA A 2 -49.78 -16.97 10.90
N THR A 3 -50.00 -15.68 10.67
CA THR A 3 -49.81 -15.04 9.37
C THR A 3 -48.35 -15.25 8.95
N ALA A 4 -48.15 -15.98 7.85
CA ALA A 4 -46.83 -16.13 7.26
C ALA A 4 -46.29 -14.73 6.95
N LYS A 5 -45.11 -14.38 7.47
CA LYS A 5 -44.44 -13.12 7.12
C LYS A 5 -44.38 -13.02 5.60
N PRO A 6 -44.72 -11.87 5.00
CA PRO A 6 -44.65 -11.71 3.55
C PRO A 6 -43.23 -12.03 3.09
N GLN A 7 -43.10 -13.02 2.19
CA GLN A 7 -41.82 -13.31 1.55
C GLN A 7 -41.52 -12.14 0.60
N ARG A 8 -40.41 -11.44 0.85
CA ARG A 8 -39.92 -10.37 -0.02
C ARG A 8 -39.54 -10.95 -1.36
N SER A 9 -39.81 -10.22 -2.44
CA SER A 9 -39.36 -10.62 -3.77
C SER A 9 -37.83 -10.51 -3.88
N PRO A 10 -37.16 -11.27 -4.79
CA PRO A 10 -35.71 -11.15 -5.01
C PRO A 10 -35.27 -9.71 -5.31
N GLN A 11 -36.04 -8.99 -6.10
CA GLN A 11 -35.79 -7.60 -6.48
C GLN A 11 -35.89 -6.64 -5.28
N GLU A 12 -36.80 -6.89 -4.34
CA GLU A 12 -36.88 -6.14 -3.09
C GLU A 12 -35.68 -6.42 -2.17
N VAL A 13 -35.21 -7.66 -2.14
CA VAL A 13 -34.02 -8.02 -1.35
C VAL A 13 -32.78 -7.37 -1.93
N GLU A 14 -32.65 -7.35 -3.26
CA GLU A 14 -31.58 -6.65 -3.99
C GLU A 14 -31.56 -5.15 -3.69
N ASP A 15 -32.69 -4.46 -3.83
CA ASP A 15 -32.82 -3.03 -3.54
C ASP A 15 -32.39 -2.71 -2.10
N ILE A 16 -32.85 -3.50 -1.12
CA ILE A 16 -32.48 -3.32 0.29
C ILE A 16 -30.97 -3.50 0.51
N ILE A 17 -30.34 -4.48 -0.13
CA ILE A 17 -28.90 -4.73 0.00
C ILE A 17 -28.11 -3.57 -0.62
N LEU A 18 -28.46 -3.15 -1.84
CA LEU A 18 -27.76 -2.07 -2.55
C LEU A 18 -27.89 -0.73 -1.83
N ARG A 19 -29.07 -0.39 -1.29
CA ARG A 19 -29.27 0.83 -0.49
C ARG A 19 -28.38 0.86 0.75
N LYS A 20 -28.21 -0.29 1.41
CA LYS A 20 -27.31 -0.42 2.57
C LYS A 20 -25.83 -0.30 2.19
N ILE A 21 -25.43 -0.90 1.07
CA ILE A 21 -24.04 -0.87 0.60
C ILE A 21 -23.65 0.56 0.23
N PHE A 22 -24.47 1.25 -0.56
CA PHE A 22 -24.16 2.60 -1.04
C PHE A 22 -24.62 3.72 -0.09
N LEU A 23 -25.40 3.43 0.96
CA LEU A 23 -25.99 4.45 1.85
C LEU A 23 -26.73 5.53 1.05
N ILE A 24 -27.62 5.10 0.17
CA ILE A 24 -28.43 5.98 -0.66
C ILE A 24 -29.91 5.62 -0.61
N SER A 25 -30.75 6.61 -0.92
CA SER A 25 -32.19 6.48 -1.06
C SER A 25 -32.64 7.06 -2.40
N LEU A 26 -33.60 6.40 -3.05
CA LEU A 26 -34.29 6.90 -4.25
C LEU A 26 -35.66 7.52 -3.92
N THR A 27 -36.06 7.49 -2.66
CA THR A 27 -37.29 8.11 -2.17
C THR A 27 -36.94 9.21 -1.20
N ASP A 28 -37.67 10.33 -1.29
CA ASP A 28 -37.61 11.43 -0.33
C ASP A 28 -38.29 11.01 0.99
N SER A 29 -37.62 10.09 1.68
CA SER A 29 -38.00 9.63 3.00
C SER A 29 -36.84 9.93 3.91
N VAL A 30 -37.02 10.88 4.83
CA VAL A 30 -36.04 11.24 5.85
C VAL A 30 -35.83 10.02 6.74
N GLY A 31 -34.84 9.20 6.40
CA GLY A 31 -34.38 8.10 7.22
C GLY A 31 -33.78 8.64 8.52
N THR A 32 -33.78 7.83 9.58
CA THR A 32 -33.18 8.20 10.86
C THR A 32 -31.64 8.32 10.78
N ASP A 33 -31.01 7.76 9.74
CA ASP A 33 -29.57 7.80 9.52
C ASP A 33 -29.19 8.95 8.57
N LEU A 34 -28.59 10.00 9.14
CA LEU A 34 -28.13 11.20 8.43
C LEU A 34 -27.06 10.91 7.35
N ARG A 35 -26.48 9.70 7.33
CA ARG A 35 -25.49 9.31 6.32
C ARG A 35 -26.13 8.85 5.00
N ILE A 36 -27.42 8.52 5.01
CA ILE A 36 -28.13 8.08 3.80
C ILE A 36 -28.46 9.32 2.97
N VAL A 37 -28.00 9.30 1.72
CA VAL A 37 -28.18 10.41 0.79
C VAL A 37 -29.33 10.12 -0.17
N TYR A 38 -30.26 11.07 -0.28
CA TYR A 38 -31.28 11.04 -1.31
C TYR A 38 -30.69 11.48 -2.65
N LEU A 39 -30.82 10.63 -3.67
CA LEU A 39 -30.35 10.91 -5.03
C LEU A 39 -31.52 11.39 -5.90
N GLU A 40 -31.85 12.68 -5.76
CA GLU A 40 -32.98 13.31 -6.44
C GLU A 40 -32.89 13.19 -7.97
N MET A 41 -31.71 13.48 -8.54
CA MET A 41 -31.50 13.45 -9.99
C MET A 41 -31.66 12.03 -10.54
N THR A 42 -30.98 11.04 -9.93
CA THR A 42 -31.12 9.64 -10.31
C THR A 42 -32.58 9.15 -10.15
N ALA A 43 -33.29 9.58 -9.11
CA ALA A 43 -34.69 9.22 -8.92
C ALA A 43 -35.60 9.79 -10.02
N ALA A 44 -35.40 11.05 -10.42
CA ALA A 44 -36.14 11.68 -11.51
C ALA A 44 -35.90 10.99 -12.85
N GLU A 45 -34.65 10.59 -13.14
CA GLU A 45 -34.31 9.84 -14.34
C GLU A 45 -35.01 8.48 -14.39
N ILE A 46 -34.98 7.70 -13.30
CA ILE A 46 -35.64 6.39 -13.21
C ILE A 46 -37.15 6.50 -13.45
N LEU A 47 -37.79 7.53 -12.89
CA LEU A 47 -39.22 7.80 -13.11
C LEU A 47 -39.50 8.18 -14.57
N SER A 48 -38.63 8.96 -15.20
CA SER A 48 -38.76 9.33 -16.61
C SER A 48 -38.65 8.13 -17.56
N GLU A 49 -37.87 7.11 -17.18
CA GLU A 49 -37.78 5.83 -17.90
C GLU A 49 -39.00 4.91 -17.67
N GLY A 50 -39.96 5.32 -16.82
CA GLY A 50 -41.14 4.53 -16.46
C GLY A 50 -40.87 3.34 -15.54
N LYS A 51 -39.74 3.35 -14.83
CA LYS A 51 -39.31 2.28 -13.92
C LYS A 51 -39.71 2.59 -12.47
N GLU A 52 -39.84 1.54 -11.66
CA GLU A 52 -40.04 1.68 -10.22
C GLU A 52 -38.76 2.23 -9.55
N LEU A 53 -38.92 3.03 -8.48
CA LEU A 53 -37.81 3.58 -7.67
C LEU A 53 -37.12 2.51 -6.81
N ARG A 54 -36.50 1.53 -7.48
CA ARG A 54 -35.78 0.40 -6.90
C ARG A 54 -34.38 0.32 -7.48
N LEU A 55 -33.40 0.13 -6.61
CA LEU A 55 -32.05 -0.16 -7.04
C LEU A 55 -31.96 -1.57 -7.61
N SER A 56 -31.21 -1.66 -8.70
CA SER A 56 -30.83 -2.92 -9.33
C SER A 56 -29.35 -2.89 -9.71
N ARG A 57 -28.84 -4.05 -10.10
CA ARG A 57 -27.47 -4.22 -10.61
C ARG A 57 -27.11 -3.24 -11.72
N ASP A 58 -28.05 -2.99 -12.62
CA ASP A 58 -27.84 -2.13 -13.79
C ASP A 58 -27.70 -0.65 -13.41
N LEU A 59 -28.20 -0.26 -12.24
CA LEU A 59 -28.19 1.12 -11.75
C LEU A 59 -27.00 1.43 -10.83
N MET A 60 -26.22 0.43 -10.41
CA MET A 60 -25.16 0.62 -9.41
C MET A 60 -24.14 1.69 -9.82
N GLU A 61 -23.69 1.67 -11.07
CA GLU A 61 -22.69 2.62 -11.56
C GLU A 61 -23.26 4.03 -11.61
N ARG A 62 -24.47 4.19 -12.16
CA ARG A 62 -25.17 5.49 -12.24
C ARG A 62 -25.33 6.12 -10.85
N VAL A 63 -25.81 5.33 -9.90
CA VAL A 63 -26.00 5.72 -8.50
C VAL A 63 -24.68 6.11 -7.84
N LEU A 64 -23.63 5.35 -8.09
CA LEU A 64 -22.32 5.62 -7.51
C LEU A 64 -21.74 6.92 -8.05
N ILE A 65 -21.86 7.20 -9.36
CA ILE A 65 -21.42 8.45 -9.99
C ILE A 65 -22.18 9.64 -9.41
N ASP A 66 -23.51 9.58 -9.34
CA ASP A 66 -24.34 10.66 -8.78
C ASP A 66 -23.94 10.95 -7.32
N ARG A 67 -23.76 9.88 -6.53
CA ARG A 67 -23.35 10.01 -5.12
C ARG A 67 -21.95 10.62 -4.94
N LEU A 68 -21.01 10.33 -5.84
CA LEU A 68 -19.64 10.85 -5.79
C LEU A 68 -19.52 12.27 -6.37
N SER A 69 -20.39 12.62 -7.31
CA SER A 69 -20.39 13.92 -8.01
C SER A 69 -21.23 14.97 -7.29
N GLY A 70 -22.18 14.55 -6.45
CA GLY A 70 -23.04 15.44 -5.69
C GLY A 70 -22.27 16.34 -4.73
N SER A 71 -22.46 17.66 -4.87
CA SER A 71 -21.97 18.68 -3.93
C SER A 71 -22.80 18.66 -2.65
N LEU A 72 -22.69 17.58 -1.87
CA LEU A 72 -23.45 17.41 -0.64
C LEU A 72 -22.64 17.99 0.53
N PRO A 73 -23.26 18.79 1.41
CA PRO A 73 -22.58 19.35 2.58
C PRO A 73 -22.12 18.20 3.49
N SER A 74 -20.84 17.86 3.35
CA SER A 74 -19.97 17.14 4.28
C SER A 74 -20.59 15.98 5.05
N VAL A 75 -20.23 14.75 4.66
CA VAL A 75 -20.15 13.65 5.65
C VAL A 75 -18.82 12.90 5.55
N GLU A 76 -18.29 12.63 4.35
CA GLU A 76 -17.08 11.79 4.21
C GLU A 76 -16.37 12.01 2.85
N PRO A 77 -15.02 12.04 2.79
CA PRO A 77 -14.27 12.14 1.52
C PRO A 77 -14.57 10.98 0.55
N PRO A 78 -14.48 11.18 -0.78
CA PRO A 78 -14.85 10.16 -1.78
C PRO A 78 -14.16 8.81 -1.57
N PHE A 79 -12.85 8.81 -1.35
CA PHE A 79 -12.11 7.58 -1.08
C PHE A 79 -12.61 6.84 0.17
N GLN A 80 -12.85 7.57 1.27
CA GLN A 80 -13.32 6.98 2.53
C GLN A 80 -14.72 6.37 2.37
N TYR A 81 -15.61 7.08 1.68
CA TYR A 81 -16.94 6.59 1.33
C TYR A 81 -16.88 5.28 0.50
N LEU A 82 -15.97 5.20 -0.49
CA LEU A 82 -15.78 4.00 -1.30
C LEU A 82 -15.25 2.82 -0.47
N ILE A 83 -14.25 3.03 0.39
CA ILE A 83 -13.79 2.00 1.33
C ILE A 83 -14.96 1.53 2.22
N GLY A 84 -15.79 2.46 2.69
CA GLY A 84 -17.02 2.16 3.42
C GLY A 84 -18.00 1.29 2.63
N CYS A 85 -18.22 1.60 1.34
CA CYS A 85 -19.07 0.79 0.45
C CYS A 85 -18.55 -0.65 0.33
N TYR A 86 -17.25 -0.81 0.12
CA TYR A 86 -16.63 -2.13 -0.01
C TYR A 86 -16.78 -2.93 1.29
N ARG A 87 -16.55 -2.31 2.45
CA ARG A 87 -16.74 -2.94 3.75
C ARG A 87 -18.19 -3.38 3.97
N ARG A 88 -19.16 -2.50 3.69
CA ARG A 88 -20.58 -2.84 3.81
C ARG A 88 -20.98 -3.97 2.86
N ALA A 89 -20.45 -3.98 1.64
CA ALA A 89 -20.66 -5.09 0.70
C ALA A 89 -20.11 -6.41 1.26
N TYR A 90 -18.91 -6.40 1.84
CA TYR A 90 -18.33 -7.57 2.51
C TYR A 90 -19.20 -8.06 3.69
N ASP A 91 -19.70 -7.14 4.52
CA ASP A 91 -20.55 -7.48 5.67
C ASP A 91 -21.93 -8.02 5.25
N GLU A 92 -22.55 -7.46 4.21
CA GLU A 92 -23.78 -8.02 3.63
C GLU A 92 -23.52 -9.39 3.00
N GLY A 93 -22.36 -9.61 2.36
CA GLY A 93 -21.94 -10.91 1.86
C GLY A 93 -21.92 -11.99 2.95
N LYS A 94 -21.43 -11.67 4.16
CA LYS A 94 -21.49 -12.59 5.31
C LYS A 94 -22.92 -12.94 5.73
N LYS A 95 -23.83 -11.97 5.66
CA LYS A 95 -25.25 -12.19 6.01
C LYS A 95 -25.94 -13.06 4.95
N ILE A 96 -25.63 -12.83 3.68
CA ILE A 96 -26.16 -13.61 2.55
C ILE A 96 -25.71 -15.07 2.62
N ALA A 97 -24.49 -15.35 3.09
CA ALA A 97 -24.01 -16.71 3.27
C ALA A 97 -24.90 -17.56 4.20
N ASN A 98 -25.64 -16.92 5.11
CA ASN A 98 -26.57 -17.57 6.04
C ASN A 98 -28.02 -17.71 5.49
N MET A 99 -28.28 -17.28 4.25
CA MET A 99 -29.59 -17.44 3.63
C MET A 99 -29.91 -18.91 3.36
N LYS A 100 -31.16 -19.31 3.65
CA LYS A 100 -31.64 -20.69 3.48
C LYS A 100 -31.92 -21.04 2.01
N ASP A 101 -32.45 -20.09 1.25
CA ASP A 101 -32.73 -20.27 -0.17
C ASP A 101 -31.45 -20.17 -0.98
N LYS A 102 -31.08 -21.27 -1.65
CA LYS A 102 -29.84 -21.38 -2.43
C LYS A 102 -29.86 -20.52 -3.69
N ASN A 103 -31.01 -20.38 -4.35
CA ASN A 103 -31.09 -19.64 -5.60
C ASN A 103 -30.98 -18.14 -5.32
N LEU A 104 -31.79 -17.65 -4.38
CA LEU A 104 -31.71 -16.26 -3.91
C LEU A 104 -30.32 -15.94 -3.34
N ARG A 105 -29.72 -16.87 -2.58
CA ARG A 105 -28.35 -16.71 -2.06
C ARG A 105 -27.34 -16.49 -3.18
N SER A 106 -27.32 -17.36 -4.20
CA SER A 106 -26.39 -17.25 -5.34
C SER A 106 -26.55 -15.93 -6.08
N GLU A 107 -27.80 -15.50 -6.26
CA GLU A 107 -28.11 -14.21 -6.89
C GLU A 107 -27.59 -13.04 -6.04
N MET A 108 -27.87 -13.02 -4.74
CA MET A 108 -27.41 -11.93 -3.87
C MET A 108 -25.88 -11.93 -3.67
N GLU A 109 -25.24 -13.10 -3.67
CA GLU A 109 -23.76 -13.22 -3.68
C GLU A 109 -23.17 -12.55 -4.93
N SER A 110 -23.80 -12.72 -6.10
CA SER A 110 -23.39 -12.08 -7.35
C SER A 110 -23.62 -10.55 -7.33
N VAL A 111 -24.74 -10.08 -6.76
CA VAL A 111 -24.99 -8.63 -6.54
C VAL A 111 -23.86 -8.02 -5.71
N VAL A 112 -23.55 -8.61 -4.56
CA VAL A 112 -22.52 -8.12 -3.66
C VAL A 112 -21.13 -8.17 -4.30
N LYS A 113 -20.82 -9.24 -5.03
CA LYS A 113 -19.55 -9.36 -5.76
C LYS A 113 -19.39 -8.24 -6.79
N GLN A 114 -20.45 -7.90 -7.52
CA GLN A 114 -20.43 -6.79 -8.47
C GLN A 114 -20.25 -5.44 -7.76
N ALA A 115 -20.95 -5.20 -6.64
CA ALA A 115 -20.78 -3.99 -5.85
C ALA A 115 -19.35 -3.82 -5.31
N LYS A 116 -18.71 -4.89 -4.82
CA LYS A 116 -17.29 -4.89 -4.40
C LYS A 116 -16.36 -4.50 -5.55
N LYS A 117 -16.53 -5.15 -6.71
CA LYS A 117 -15.70 -4.89 -7.91
C LYS A 117 -15.86 -3.46 -8.42
N LEU A 118 -17.10 -2.98 -8.50
CA LEU A 118 -17.40 -1.61 -8.92
C LEU A 118 -16.75 -0.61 -7.96
N THR A 119 -16.92 -0.81 -6.66
CA THR A 119 -16.33 0.07 -5.63
C THR A 119 -14.80 0.09 -5.71
N ALA A 120 -14.14 -1.08 -5.85
CA ALA A 120 -12.70 -1.15 -6.01
C ALA A 120 -12.22 -0.45 -7.29
N SER A 121 -12.97 -0.57 -8.40
CA SER A 121 -12.70 0.14 -9.64
C SER A 121 -12.76 1.66 -9.44
N TYR A 122 -13.81 2.17 -8.81
CA TYR A 122 -13.96 3.60 -8.53
C TYR A 122 -12.91 4.12 -7.53
N CYS A 123 -12.42 3.30 -6.59
CA CYS A 123 -11.26 3.65 -5.78
C CYS A 123 -10.02 3.91 -6.67
N ARG A 124 -9.77 3.07 -7.68
CA ARG A 124 -8.64 3.26 -8.59
C ARG A 124 -8.80 4.52 -9.43
N ILE A 125 -9.99 4.74 -9.98
CA ILE A 125 -10.29 5.93 -10.78
C ILE A 125 -10.06 7.20 -9.96
N HIS A 126 -10.59 7.26 -8.74
CA HIS A 126 -10.43 8.41 -7.85
C HIS A 126 -8.96 8.63 -7.45
N LEU A 127 -8.21 7.57 -7.14
CA LEU A 127 -6.79 7.72 -6.77
C LEU A 127 -5.89 8.06 -7.96
N GLY A 128 -6.19 7.55 -9.15
CA GLY A 128 -5.50 7.91 -10.38
C GLY A 128 -5.82 9.34 -10.82
N ASN A 129 -7.04 9.83 -10.54
CA ASN A 129 -7.52 11.17 -10.90
C ASN A 129 -8.29 11.83 -9.73
N PRO A 130 -7.60 12.36 -8.71
CA PRO A 130 -8.27 12.92 -7.53
C PRO A 130 -9.22 14.08 -7.83
N GLU A 131 -8.97 14.83 -8.91
CA GLU A 131 -9.79 15.98 -9.34
C GLU A 131 -11.17 15.57 -9.90
N LEU A 132 -11.39 14.28 -10.18
CA LEU A 132 -12.64 13.81 -10.80
C LEU A 132 -13.85 13.95 -9.86
N PHE A 133 -13.64 13.78 -8.55
CA PHE A 133 -14.70 13.87 -7.54
C PHE A 133 -14.32 14.95 -6.52
N PRO A 134 -14.87 16.17 -6.62
CA PRO A 134 -14.51 17.27 -5.75
C PRO A 134 -14.93 16.97 -4.31
N SER A 135 -13.97 16.98 -3.38
CA SER A 135 -14.28 16.90 -1.96
C SER A 135 -14.68 18.29 -1.50
N GLY A 136 -15.95 18.48 -1.09
CA GLY A 136 -16.54 19.79 -0.78
C GLY A 136 -15.91 20.62 0.35
N ASN A 137 -14.76 20.19 0.90
CA ASN A 137 -13.98 20.85 1.95
C ASN A 137 -12.46 20.78 1.64
N SER A 138 -12.01 21.06 0.41
CA SER A 138 -10.58 21.18 0.12
C SER A 138 -10.10 22.62 0.32
N ASP A 139 -9.79 22.96 1.57
CA ASP A 139 -8.66 23.86 1.79
C ASP A 139 -7.43 23.27 1.09
N THR A 140 -6.67 24.17 0.47
CA THR A 140 -5.66 23.98 -0.57
C THR A 140 -4.39 23.23 -0.15
N SER A 141 -4.50 21.96 0.28
CA SER A 141 -3.33 21.08 0.35
C SER A 141 -3.71 19.65 -0.01
N LYS A 142 -3.28 19.19 -1.20
CA LYS A 142 -3.26 17.76 -1.51
C LYS A 142 -2.53 17.06 -0.36
N PRO A 143 -3.12 16.03 0.30
CA PRO A 143 -2.37 15.28 1.28
C PRO A 143 -1.12 14.73 0.58
N ASN A 144 0.06 15.03 1.13
CA ASN A 144 1.34 14.62 0.55
C ASN A 144 1.53 13.10 0.50
N VAL A 145 0.61 12.32 1.11
CA VAL A 145 0.71 10.87 1.27
C VAL A 145 -0.61 10.22 0.85
N SER A 146 -0.50 9.14 0.08
CA SER A 146 -1.63 8.35 -0.41
C SER A 146 -2.48 7.77 0.72
N PRO A 147 -3.83 7.86 0.63
CA PRO A 147 -4.72 7.28 1.62
C PRO A 147 -4.74 5.74 1.59
N LEU A 148 -4.11 5.09 0.59
CA LEU A 148 -3.90 3.64 0.56
C LEU A 148 -2.81 3.18 1.54
N LEU A 149 -1.81 4.01 1.83
CA LEU A 149 -0.67 3.61 2.64
C LEU A 149 -1.07 3.18 4.06
N PRO A 150 -1.96 3.91 4.78
CA PRO A 150 -2.49 3.45 6.06
C PRO A 150 -3.25 2.11 5.99
N LEU A 151 -3.96 1.84 4.89
CA LEU A 151 -4.68 0.58 4.70
C LEU A 151 -3.70 -0.59 4.54
N ILE A 152 -2.64 -0.41 3.75
CA ILE A 152 -1.56 -1.40 3.58
C ILE A 152 -0.88 -1.66 4.93
N PHE A 153 -0.58 -0.60 5.68
CA PHE A 153 0.00 -0.70 7.01
C PHE A 153 -0.90 -1.45 8.01
N SER A 154 -2.21 -1.25 7.93
CA SER A 154 -3.18 -2.01 8.73
C SER A 154 -3.20 -3.49 8.35
N GLU A 155 -3.12 -3.82 7.06
CA GLU A 155 -3.15 -5.20 6.55
C GLU A 155 -1.92 -5.99 7.05
N ILE A 156 -0.73 -5.40 6.89
CA ILE A 156 0.53 -6.05 7.30
C ILE A 156 0.71 -6.06 8.83
N GLY A 157 0.20 -5.05 9.55
CA GLY A 157 0.32 -4.94 11.01
C GLY A 157 -0.55 -5.96 11.75
N SER A 158 -1.72 -6.30 11.18
CA SER A 158 -2.65 -7.29 11.75
C SER A 158 -2.06 -8.71 11.86
N THR A 159 -0.92 -8.98 11.20
CA THR A 159 -0.30 -10.31 11.17
C THR A 159 0.66 -10.60 12.33
N VAL A 160 1.09 -9.59 13.10
CA VAL A 160 2.18 -9.77 14.09
C VAL A 160 1.95 -9.20 15.49
N ASP A 161 0.98 -8.30 15.70
CA ASP A 161 0.80 -7.62 17.00
C ASP A 161 -0.39 -8.15 17.82
N SER A 162 -0.85 -9.39 17.56
CA SER A 162 -1.96 -10.01 18.30
C SER A 162 -1.63 -10.40 19.76
N PHE A 163 -0.47 -9.99 20.29
CA PHE A 163 -0.06 -10.23 21.67
C PHE A 163 0.51 -8.95 22.31
N GLY A 164 -0.35 -7.96 22.53
CA GLY A 164 0.02 -6.72 23.22
C GLY A 164 -1.11 -5.70 23.17
N GLY A 165 -1.99 -5.73 24.18
CA GLY A 165 -3.16 -4.86 24.24
C GLY A 165 -2.80 -3.37 24.23
N SER A 166 -3.31 -2.68 23.20
CA SER A 166 -3.82 -1.31 23.27
C SER A 166 -4.64 -1.06 22.01
N SER A 167 -5.91 -1.41 22.08
CA SER A 167 -6.97 -0.84 21.25
C SER A 167 -7.11 0.64 21.61
N SER A 168 -6.28 1.49 21.02
CA SER A 168 -6.38 2.95 21.13
C SER A 168 -5.82 3.67 19.90
N ALA A 169 -6.59 3.66 18.81
CA ALA A 169 -6.81 4.81 17.93
C ALA A 169 -7.72 4.36 16.78
N GLY A 170 -8.70 5.18 16.38
CA GLY A 170 -9.61 4.93 15.26
C GLY A 170 -8.92 4.95 13.90
N GLY A 171 -7.92 4.09 13.68
CA GLY A 171 -7.25 3.89 12.41
C GLY A 171 -8.16 3.17 11.41
N ILE A 172 -8.12 3.61 10.16
CA ILE A 172 -8.90 3.02 9.08
C ILE A 172 -8.35 1.61 8.81
N GLN A 173 -9.08 0.58 9.23
CA GLN A 173 -8.70 -0.80 8.90
C GLN A 173 -8.99 -1.10 7.43
N SER A 174 -8.12 -1.85 6.77
CA SER A 174 -8.39 -2.39 5.43
C SER A 174 -9.60 -3.33 5.48
N PRO A 175 -10.65 -3.12 4.67
CA PRO A 175 -11.72 -4.11 4.54
C PRO A 175 -11.17 -5.45 4.03
N PRO A 176 -11.61 -6.61 4.55
CA PRO A 176 -11.02 -7.89 4.16
C PRO A 176 -11.13 -8.17 2.66
N GLY A 177 -10.01 -8.50 2.03
CA GLY A 177 -9.90 -8.76 0.60
C GLY A 177 -9.84 -7.51 -0.29
N PHE A 178 -9.98 -6.30 0.28
CA PHE A 178 -9.98 -5.06 -0.51
C PHE A 178 -8.69 -4.87 -1.29
N LEU A 179 -7.54 -4.97 -0.63
CA LEU A 179 -6.24 -4.73 -1.29
C LEU A 179 -5.94 -5.80 -2.34
N ASP A 180 -6.37 -7.05 -2.12
CA ASP A 180 -6.22 -8.12 -3.09
C ASP A 180 -7.06 -7.85 -4.35
N ASP A 181 -8.35 -7.53 -4.18
CA ASP A 181 -9.23 -7.12 -5.27
C ASP A 181 -8.65 -5.86 -5.96
N PHE A 182 -8.15 -4.87 -5.19
CA PHE A 182 -7.62 -3.61 -5.68
C PHE A 182 -6.39 -3.81 -6.60
N PHE A 183 -5.41 -4.61 -6.19
CA PHE A 183 -4.16 -4.78 -6.95
C PHE A 183 -4.20 -5.91 -7.99
N ARG A 184 -5.04 -6.94 -7.86
CA ARG A 184 -5.08 -8.08 -8.81
C ARG A 184 -6.01 -7.87 -10.00
N ASP A 185 -7.18 -7.28 -9.77
CA ASP A 185 -8.26 -7.19 -10.78
C ASP A 185 -8.18 -5.88 -11.61
N SER A 186 -6.98 -5.43 -12.00
CA SER A 186 -6.79 -4.19 -12.77
C SER A 186 -5.66 -4.30 -13.81
N ASP A 187 -5.75 -3.47 -14.84
CA ASP A 187 -4.67 -3.25 -15.81
C ASP A 187 -3.52 -2.43 -15.21
N PHE A 188 -2.35 -2.53 -15.85
CA PHE A 188 -1.14 -1.87 -15.41
C PHE A 188 -1.22 -0.35 -15.52
N ASP A 189 -1.82 0.18 -16.59
CA ASP A 189 -1.80 1.62 -16.88
C ASP A 189 -2.63 2.40 -15.86
N THR A 190 -3.74 1.82 -15.38
CA THR A 190 -4.53 2.36 -14.27
C THR A 190 -3.77 2.36 -12.94
N LEU A 191 -3.03 1.29 -12.64
CA LEU A 191 -2.35 1.13 -11.33
C LEU A 191 -0.98 1.80 -11.25
N ASP A 192 -0.28 1.96 -12.36
CA ASP A 192 1.09 2.50 -12.40
C ASP A 192 1.24 3.89 -11.73
N PRO A 193 0.40 4.91 -12.01
CA PRO A 193 0.53 6.20 -11.32
C PRO A 193 0.27 6.09 -9.81
N ILE A 194 -0.66 5.24 -9.39
CA ILE A 194 -0.98 5.01 -7.97
C ILE A 194 0.19 4.33 -7.26
N LEU A 195 0.75 3.29 -7.87
CA LEU A 195 1.89 2.54 -7.35
C LEU A 195 3.15 3.40 -7.26
N LYS A 196 3.40 4.24 -8.27
CA LYS A 196 4.52 5.20 -8.24
C LYS A 196 4.42 6.13 -7.02
N GLY A 197 3.25 6.76 -6.82
CA GLY A 197 3.02 7.59 -5.64
C GLY A 197 3.22 6.81 -4.33
N LEU A 198 2.72 5.57 -4.24
CA LEU A 198 2.93 4.71 -3.06
C LEU A 198 4.40 4.40 -2.79
N TYR A 199 5.21 4.17 -3.82
CA TYR A 199 6.64 3.94 -3.66
C TYR A 199 7.38 5.20 -3.22
N GLU A 200 6.97 6.37 -3.69
CA GLU A 200 7.51 7.66 -3.24
C GLU A 200 7.17 7.93 -1.76
N ASP A 201 5.92 7.66 -1.35
CA ASP A 201 5.49 7.77 0.04
C ASP A 201 6.27 6.82 0.96
N LEU A 202 6.41 5.56 0.54
CA LEU A 202 7.21 4.56 1.27
C LEU A 202 8.67 4.99 1.38
N ARG A 203 9.28 5.45 0.28
CA ARG A 203 10.63 5.99 0.27
C ARG A 203 10.76 7.16 1.25
N GLY A 204 9.81 8.09 1.25
CA GLY A 204 9.77 9.23 2.16
C GLY A 204 9.71 8.81 3.63
N SER A 205 8.95 7.75 3.94
CA SER A 205 8.78 7.24 5.31
C SER A 205 10.06 6.69 5.93
N VAL A 206 11.03 6.22 5.12
CA VAL A 206 12.30 5.64 5.59
C VAL A 206 13.52 6.54 5.42
N LEU A 207 13.40 7.66 4.70
CA LEU A 207 14.53 8.51 4.29
C LEU A 207 15.44 8.97 5.44
N LYS A 208 14.88 9.20 6.62
CA LYS A 208 15.60 9.68 7.82
C LYS A 208 15.49 8.71 9.00
N VAL A 209 15.25 7.44 8.72
CA VAL A 209 15.02 6.41 9.74
C VAL A 209 16.32 5.68 10.04
N SER A 210 16.69 5.60 11.32
CA SER A 210 17.83 4.82 11.78
C SER A 210 17.41 3.38 12.10
N ALA A 211 18.39 2.53 12.46
CA ALA A 211 18.16 1.14 12.86
C ALA A 211 17.06 0.96 13.92
N LEU A 212 16.93 1.88 14.87
CA LEU A 212 15.96 1.77 15.97
C LEU A 212 14.63 2.49 15.68
N GLY A 213 14.47 3.06 14.48
CA GLY A 213 13.22 3.67 14.05
C GLY A 213 12.28 2.68 13.35
N ASN A 214 11.14 3.18 12.87
CA ASN A 214 10.13 2.35 12.21
C ASN A 214 10.50 2.03 10.75
N VAL A 215 11.45 1.10 10.56
CA VAL A 215 11.81 0.58 9.22
C VAL A 215 11.01 -0.67 8.84
N GLN A 216 10.54 -1.44 9.83
CA GLN A 216 9.93 -2.75 9.61
C GLN A 216 8.57 -2.65 8.91
N GLN A 217 7.72 -1.69 9.31
CA GLN A 217 6.41 -1.52 8.71
C GLN A 217 6.51 -1.06 7.23
N PRO A 218 7.32 -0.05 6.86
CA PRO A 218 7.56 0.29 5.46
C PRO A 218 8.17 -0.87 4.64
N LEU A 219 9.10 -1.64 5.22
CA LEU A 219 9.73 -2.77 4.53
C LEU A 219 8.72 -3.89 4.22
N ARG A 220 7.83 -4.20 5.17
CA ARG A 220 6.74 -5.16 4.97
C ARG A 220 5.71 -4.66 3.95
N ALA A 221 5.42 -3.37 3.93
CA ALA A 221 4.56 -2.78 2.90
C ALA A 221 5.21 -2.87 1.51
N LEU A 222 6.52 -2.63 1.40
CA LEU A 222 7.26 -2.84 0.16
C LEU A 222 7.17 -4.30 -0.30
N LEU A 223 7.42 -5.27 0.60
CA LEU A 223 7.26 -6.71 0.33
C LEU A 223 5.85 -7.05 -0.14
N PHE A 224 4.82 -6.49 0.49
CA PHE A 224 3.43 -6.68 0.09
C PHE A 224 3.19 -6.17 -1.34
N LEU A 225 3.64 -4.96 -1.67
CA LEU A 225 3.47 -4.40 -3.01
C LEU A 225 4.21 -5.19 -4.09
N VAL A 226 5.45 -5.63 -3.83
CA VAL A 226 6.22 -6.45 -4.79
C VAL A 226 5.75 -7.90 -4.86
N SER A 227 4.80 -8.32 -4.02
CA SER A 227 4.14 -9.62 -4.17
C SER A 227 3.18 -9.64 -5.37
N PHE A 228 2.74 -8.46 -5.85
CA PHE A 228 1.90 -8.33 -7.03
C PHE A 228 2.74 -8.08 -8.29
N PRO A 229 2.47 -8.77 -9.42
CA PRO A 229 3.20 -8.55 -10.67
C PRO A 229 3.19 -7.11 -11.17
N VAL A 230 2.05 -6.41 -11.05
CA VAL A 230 1.90 -4.99 -11.39
C VAL A 230 2.76 -4.10 -10.48
N GLY A 231 2.86 -4.45 -9.19
CA GLY A 231 3.71 -3.77 -8.22
C GLY A 231 5.17 -3.85 -8.60
N VAL A 232 5.66 -5.06 -8.93
CA VAL A 232 7.04 -5.27 -9.39
C VAL A 232 7.32 -4.50 -10.68
N LYS A 233 6.42 -4.60 -11.67
CA LYS A 233 6.58 -3.91 -12.95
C LYS A 233 6.63 -2.39 -12.77
N SER A 234 5.76 -1.82 -11.94
CA SER A 234 5.75 -0.37 -11.67
C SER A 234 7.03 0.08 -10.95
N LEU A 235 7.51 -0.71 -9.98
CA LEU A 235 8.72 -0.42 -9.22
C LEU A 235 9.96 -0.25 -10.09
N VAL A 236 10.23 -1.22 -10.99
CA VAL A 236 11.44 -1.16 -11.83
C VAL A 236 11.34 -0.17 -12.98
N ASN A 237 10.13 0.19 -13.40
CA ASN A 237 9.87 1.26 -14.36
C ASN A 237 9.76 2.65 -13.71
N HIS A 238 9.92 2.74 -12.39
CA HIS A 238 9.87 4.01 -11.67
C HIS A 238 11.00 4.94 -12.14
N PRO A 239 10.77 6.25 -12.36
CA PRO A 239 11.83 7.20 -12.74
C PRO A 239 12.99 7.25 -11.72
N TRP A 240 12.68 6.98 -10.46
CA TRP A 240 13.64 6.85 -9.35
C TRP A 240 14.02 5.40 -9.02
N TRP A 241 13.80 4.44 -9.93
CA TRP A 241 14.42 3.12 -9.80
C TRP A 241 15.94 3.28 -9.85
N ILE A 242 16.45 3.87 -10.94
CA ILE A 242 17.81 4.38 -11.07
C ILE A 242 17.71 5.87 -11.40
N PRO A 243 18.03 6.78 -10.47
CA PRO A 243 18.03 8.22 -10.71
C PRO A 243 18.92 8.58 -11.90
N LYS A 244 18.48 9.51 -12.74
CA LYS A 244 19.23 9.97 -13.92
C LYS A 244 19.76 11.38 -13.70
N GLY A 245 20.96 11.68 -14.19
CA GLY A 245 21.53 13.03 -14.15
C GLY A 245 23.05 13.07 -14.31
N VAL A 246 23.57 14.23 -14.68
CA VAL A 246 25.02 14.46 -14.92
C VAL A 246 25.84 14.26 -13.63
N TYR A 247 25.24 14.55 -12.47
CA TYR A 247 25.88 14.44 -11.15
C TYR A 247 25.53 13.14 -10.41
N LEU A 248 25.15 12.07 -11.15
CA LEU A 248 24.82 10.78 -10.55
C LEU A 248 26.07 10.14 -9.90
N ASN A 249 26.03 10.04 -8.57
CA ASN A 249 27.03 9.38 -7.74
C ASN A 249 26.37 8.40 -6.75
N GLY A 250 27.17 7.65 -5.99
CA GLY A 250 26.67 6.66 -5.06
C GLY A 250 25.70 7.23 -4.02
N ARG A 251 25.98 8.45 -3.53
CA ARG A 251 25.12 9.12 -2.55
C ARG A 251 23.76 9.51 -3.11
N VAL A 252 23.72 10.01 -4.34
CA VAL A 252 22.48 10.32 -5.04
C VAL A 252 21.64 9.07 -5.16
N ILE A 253 22.22 7.93 -5.58
CA ILE A 253 21.47 6.66 -5.68
C ILE A 253 20.91 6.26 -4.32
N GLU A 254 21.73 6.26 -3.26
CA GLU A 254 21.31 5.90 -1.91
C GLU A 254 20.16 6.77 -1.39
N MET A 255 20.21 8.08 -1.60
CA MET A 255 19.23 8.98 -1.00
C MET A 255 17.99 9.19 -1.88
N THR A 256 18.11 9.02 -3.21
CA THR A 256 17.03 9.38 -4.15
C THR A 256 16.35 8.21 -4.81
N SER A 257 16.98 7.04 -4.91
CA SER A 257 16.29 5.87 -5.47
C SER A 257 15.18 5.37 -4.55
N ILE A 258 14.24 4.59 -5.08
CA ILE A 258 13.15 4.00 -4.28
C ILE A 258 13.71 3.05 -3.20
N LEU A 259 14.64 2.17 -3.58
CA LEU A 259 15.21 1.20 -2.63
C LEU A 259 16.32 1.78 -1.76
N GLY A 260 16.96 2.86 -2.20
CA GLY A 260 18.16 3.41 -1.59
C GLY A 260 18.02 3.70 -0.10
N PRO A 261 16.95 4.40 0.34
CA PRO A 261 16.69 4.67 1.74
C PRO A 261 16.53 3.43 2.62
N PHE A 262 15.97 2.33 2.12
CA PHE A 262 15.91 1.07 2.87
C PHE A 262 17.31 0.47 3.10
N PHE A 263 18.19 0.59 2.09
CA PHE A 263 19.59 0.19 2.22
C PHE A 263 20.39 1.17 3.09
N HIS A 264 20.03 2.45 3.13
CA HIS A 264 20.67 3.50 3.95
C HIS A 264 20.53 3.25 5.46
N VAL A 265 19.37 2.76 5.92
CA VAL A 265 19.07 2.55 7.35
C VAL A 265 20.22 1.82 8.06
N SER A 266 20.80 2.46 9.08
CA SER A 266 22.02 2.01 9.76
C SER A 266 21.96 2.29 11.25
N ALA A 267 22.75 1.54 12.02
CA ALA A 267 23.00 1.79 13.44
C ALA A 267 24.20 2.71 13.67
N LEU A 268 25.01 2.95 12.63
CA LEU A 268 26.18 3.81 12.68
C LEU A 268 25.80 5.25 12.30
N PRO A 269 26.44 6.26 12.91
CA PRO A 269 26.26 7.64 12.49
C PRO A 269 26.78 7.84 11.07
N ASP A 270 26.09 8.69 10.31
CA ASP A 270 26.52 9.17 8.99
C ASP A 270 26.89 10.66 9.09
N HIS A 271 27.36 11.23 7.98
CA HIS A 271 27.64 12.65 7.83
C HIS A 271 26.43 13.50 8.22
N THR A 272 26.67 14.67 8.80
CA THR A 272 25.66 15.52 9.47
C THR A 272 24.43 15.84 8.61
N ILE A 273 24.64 16.01 7.30
CA ILE A 273 23.59 16.29 6.30
C ILE A 273 22.58 15.13 6.18
N PHE A 274 23.00 13.91 6.50
CA PHE A 274 22.22 12.69 6.31
C PHE A 274 21.90 11.99 7.64
N LYS A 275 21.88 12.76 8.72
CA LYS A 275 21.60 12.23 10.05
C LYS A 275 20.20 11.59 10.09
N SER A 276 20.17 10.33 10.51
CA SER A 276 18.95 9.56 10.73
C SER A 276 18.48 9.64 12.18
N GLN A 277 17.20 9.35 12.41
CA GLN A 277 16.55 9.34 13.71
C GLN A 277 15.84 8.01 13.98
N PRO A 278 15.78 7.56 15.24
CA PRO A 278 16.42 8.16 16.42
C PRO A 278 17.95 7.99 16.43
N ASP A 279 18.65 8.80 17.22
CA ASP A 279 20.11 8.71 17.39
C ASP A 279 20.49 7.44 18.18
N VAL A 280 20.95 6.41 17.47
CA VAL A 280 21.30 5.11 18.05
C VAL A 280 22.46 5.23 19.04
N GLY A 281 23.43 6.11 18.77
CA GLY A 281 24.56 6.36 19.66
C GLY A 281 24.10 6.86 21.03
N GLN A 282 23.21 7.85 21.03
CA GLN A 282 22.67 8.40 22.26
C GLN A 282 21.76 7.41 23.02
N LEU A 283 20.90 6.68 22.31
CA LEU A 283 19.97 5.74 22.95
C LEU A 283 20.69 4.53 23.56
N CYS A 284 21.63 3.94 22.83
CA CYS A 284 22.27 2.69 23.21
C CYS A 284 23.58 2.88 23.98
N PHE A 285 24.25 4.02 23.83
CA PHE A 285 25.63 4.21 24.30
C PHE A 285 25.87 5.55 25.01
N SER A 286 24.80 6.24 25.45
CA SER A 286 24.93 7.31 26.44
C SER A 286 25.63 6.77 27.69
N ASP A 287 26.63 7.52 28.17
CA ASP A 287 27.42 7.18 29.36
C ASP A 287 28.03 5.77 29.33
N ALA A 288 28.49 5.31 28.17
CA ALA A 288 29.05 3.97 27.99
C ALA A 288 30.21 3.64 28.94
N SER A 289 30.95 4.64 29.42
CA SER A 289 32.04 4.48 30.39
C SER A 289 31.57 4.16 31.82
N THR A 290 30.32 4.47 32.16
CA THR A 290 29.75 4.22 33.51
C THR A 290 28.67 3.15 33.51
N ARG A 291 28.18 2.74 32.32
CA ARG A 291 27.19 1.67 32.16
C ARG A 291 27.73 0.29 32.55
N ARG A 292 26.83 -0.56 33.01
CA ARG A 292 27.15 -1.96 33.30
C ARG A 292 27.42 -2.69 31.97
N PRO A 293 28.40 -3.61 31.92
CA PRO A 293 28.68 -4.38 30.71
C PRO A 293 27.46 -5.14 30.16
N ALA A 294 26.58 -5.64 31.04
CA ALA A 294 25.35 -6.34 30.63
C ALA A 294 24.39 -5.46 29.81
N ASP A 295 24.24 -4.19 30.18
CA ASP A 295 23.33 -3.26 29.50
C ASP A 295 23.86 -2.88 28.10
N LEU A 296 25.19 -2.79 27.97
CA LEU A 296 25.86 -2.58 26.68
C LEU A 296 25.67 -3.81 25.76
N LEU A 297 25.86 -5.02 26.29
CA LEU A 297 25.64 -6.27 25.54
C LEU A 297 24.19 -6.43 25.10
N SER A 298 23.23 -6.03 25.93
CA SER A 298 21.81 -5.99 25.57
C SER A 298 21.57 -5.04 24.39
N SER A 299 22.16 -3.84 24.44
CA SER A 299 22.06 -2.85 23.35
C SER A 299 22.63 -3.38 22.02
N PHE A 300 23.80 -4.03 22.06
CA PHE A 300 24.38 -4.69 20.88
C PHE A 300 23.47 -5.80 20.33
N THR A 301 22.85 -6.59 21.22
CA THR A 301 21.94 -7.67 20.83
C THR A 301 20.70 -7.10 20.13
N THR A 302 20.09 -6.05 20.68
CA THR A 302 18.93 -5.37 20.07
C THR A 302 19.28 -4.82 18.68
N ILE A 303 20.38 -4.09 18.56
CA ILE A 303 20.83 -3.55 17.26
C ILE A 303 21.04 -4.70 16.26
N LYS A 304 21.75 -5.76 16.66
CA LYS A 304 22.01 -6.92 15.79
C LYS A 304 20.72 -7.58 15.31
N THR A 305 19.75 -7.80 16.20
CA THR A 305 18.45 -8.39 15.85
C THR A 305 17.70 -7.52 14.86
N VAL A 306 17.59 -6.21 15.11
CA VAL A 306 16.85 -5.32 14.20
C VAL A 306 17.54 -5.21 12.84
N MET A 307 18.87 -5.14 12.81
CA MET A 307 19.61 -5.12 11.55
C MET A 307 19.49 -6.41 10.76
N ASN A 308 19.52 -7.58 11.42
CA ASN A 308 19.30 -8.87 10.76
C ASN A 308 17.90 -8.95 10.14
N ASN A 309 16.86 -8.53 10.86
CA ASN A 309 15.49 -8.50 10.32
C ASN A 309 15.39 -7.61 9.08
N LEU A 310 16.06 -6.45 9.10
CA LEU A 310 16.13 -5.56 7.94
C LEU A 310 16.85 -6.23 6.76
N TYR A 311 17.96 -6.94 7.01
CA TYR A 311 18.69 -7.65 5.98
C TYR A 311 17.89 -8.77 5.34
N ASP A 312 17.20 -9.56 6.16
CA ASP A 312 16.37 -10.66 5.70
C ASP A 312 15.23 -10.14 4.82
N GLY A 313 14.54 -9.08 5.25
CA GLY A 313 13.48 -8.47 4.46
C GLY A 313 13.99 -7.82 3.15
N LEU A 314 15.16 -7.16 3.18
CA LEU A 314 15.79 -6.63 1.95
C LEU A 314 16.22 -7.73 0.98
N ALA A 315 16.78 -8.82 1.51
CA ALA A 315 17.15 -9.98 0.72
C ALA A 315 15.91 -10.63 0.09
N GLU A 316 14.80 -10.69 0.83
CA GLU A 316 13.51 -11.18 0.33
C GLU A 316 12.95 -10.30 -0.80
N VAL A 317 12.98 -8.97 -0.65
CA VAL A 317 12.61 -8.03 -1.73
C VAL A 317 13.42 -8.32 -2.99
N LEU A 318 14.76 -8.35 -2.87
CA LEU A 318 15.63 -8.63 -4.02
C LEU A 318 15.36 -10.01 -4.63
N LEU A 319 15.12 -11.02 -3.80
CA LEU A 319 14.83 -12.38 -4.27
C LEU A 319 13.51 -12.43 -5.06
N LEU A 320 12.46 -11.77 -4.60
CA LEU A 320 11.18 -11.66 -5.31
C LEU A 320 11.37 -11.02 -6.69
N LEU A 321 12.13 -9.92 -6.75
CA LEU A 321 12.41 -9.22 -8.01
C LEU A 321 13.26 -10.08 -8.98
N LEU A 322 14.28 -10.78 -8.48
CA LEU A 322 15.19 -11.60 -9.30
C LEU A 322 14.58 -12.92 -9.81
N LYS A 323 13.56 -13.43 -9.11
CA LYS A 323 12.80 -14.61 -9.54
C LYS A 323 12.07 -14.37 -10.86
N ASN A 324 11.58 -13.15 -11.09
CA ASN A 324 10.94 -12.78 -12.34
C ASN A 324 12.00 -12.55 -13.44
N THR A 325 11.93 -13.32 -14.52
CA THR A 325 12.93 -13.31 -15.61
C THR A 325 13.01 -11.98 -16.33
N ASP A 326 11.87 -11.30 -16.52
CA ASP A 326 11.79 -10.06 -17.29
C ASP A 326 12.29 -8.86 -16.48
N ILE A 327 12.17 -8.97 -15.15
CA ILE A 327 12.54 -7.94 -14.19
C ILE A 327 13.99 -8.08 -13.74
N ARG A 328 14.54 -9.30 -13.79
CA ARG A 328 15.89 -9.63 -13.33
C ARG A 328 16.95 -8.67 -13.86
N GLU A 329 16.94 -8.37 -15.15
CA GLU A 329 17.97 -7.50 -15.75
C GLU A 329 17.92 -6.07 -15.18
N TYR A 330 16.74 -5.50 -14.88
CA TYR A 330 16.61 -4.20 -14.21
C TYR A 330 17.21 -4.20 -12.80
N VAL A 331 17.10 -5.32 -12.08
CA VAL A 331 17.71 -5.48 -10.75
C VAL A 331 19.22 -5.60 -10.86
N LEU A 332 19.72 -6.33 -11.85
CA LEU A 332 21.16 -6.45 -12.07
C LEU A 332 21.78 -5.13 -12.50
N GLU A 333 21.08 -4.36 -13.33
CA GLU A 333 21.46 -3.00 -13.71
C GLU A 333 21.52 -2.08 -12.49
N TYR A 334 20.49 -2.09 -11.63
CA TYR A 334 20.49 -1.31 -10.39
C TYR A 334 21.69 -1.64 -9.51
N LEU A 335 21.96 -2.92 -9.28
CA LEU A 335 23.09 -3.36 -8.46
C LEU A 335 24.44 -2.99 -9.10
N ALA A 336 24.57 -3.12 -10.42
CA ALA A 336 25.76 -2.72 -11.15
C ALA A 336 26.01 -1.21 -11.02
N GLU A 337 24.98 -0.40 -11.16
CA GLU A 337 25.08 1.06 -11.04
C GLU A 337 25.49 1.48 -9.62
N VAL A 338 24.89 0.87 -8.59
CA VAL A 338 25.28 1.07 -7.18
C VAL A 338 26.76 0.75 -6.97
N ILE A 339 27.27 -0.35 -7.51
CA ILE A 339 28.68 -0.76 -7.36
C ILE A 339 29.60 0.22 -8.09
N ASN A 340 29.31 0.51 -9.37
CA ASN A 340 30.15 1.35 -10.21
C ASN A 340 30.27 2.77 -9.67
N LYS A 341 29.15 3.36 -9.21
CA LYS A 341 29.10 4.70 -8.63
C LYS A 341 29.68 4.81 -7.21
N ASN A 342 30.08 3.69 -6.62
CA ASN A 342 30.78 3.60 -5.33
C ASN A 342 32.20 3.06 -5.44
N SER A 343 32.76 2.92 -6.65
CA SER A 343 34.13 2.44 -6.87
C SER A 343 35.20 3.25 -6.12
N SER A 344 34.97 4.55 -5.93
CA SER A 344 35.86 5.44 -5.19
C SER A 344 35.98 5.11 -3.69
N ARG A 345 35.12 4.24 -3.15
CA ARG A 345 35.28 3.72 -1.79
C ARG A 345 36.53 2.85 -1.59
N ALA A 346 37.18 2.41 -2.67
CA ALA A 346 38.46 1.72 -2.61
C ALA A 346 39.65 2.68 -2.39
N HIS A 347 39.46 3.99 -2.49
CA HIS A 347 40.51 4.97 -2.19
C HIS A 347 40.76 5.10 -0.68
N ILE A 348 41.97 5.54 -0.34
CA ILE A 348 42.41 5.74 1.05
C ILE A 348 41.52 6.74 1.79
N GLN A 349 41.09 7.81 1.11
CA GLN A 349 40.15 8.79 1.64
C GLN A 349 38.87 8.73 0.82
N VAL A 350 37.79 8.30 1.47
CA VAL A 350 36.46 8.25 0.87
C VAL A 350 35.76 9.58 1.12
N ASP A 351 35.24 10.21 0.08
CA ASP A 351 34.38 11.38 0.22
C ASP A 351 32.95 10.94 0.63
N PRO A 352 32.50 11.29 1.85
CA PRO A 352 31.20 10.87 2.37
C PRO A 352 29.99 11.55 1.68
N ILE A 353 30.24 12.59 0.85
CA ILE A 353 29.19 13.32 0.13
C ILE A 353 28.93 12.69 -1.25
N SER A 354 29.95 12.14 -1.91
CA SER A 354 29.80 11.50 -3.23
C SER A 354 29.60 9.98 -3.15
N CYS A 355 30.14 9.32 -2.13
CA CYS A 355 29.97 7.89 -1.93
C CYS A 355 28.74 7.58 -1.07
N ALA A 356 28.03 6.50 -1.39
CA ALA A 356 27.00 5.95 -0.53
C ALA A 356 27.60 5.53 0.81
N SER A 357 26.77 5.50 1.86
CA SER A 357 27.18 5.07 3.20
C SER A 357 27.81 3.68 3.18
N SER A 358 28.72 3.43 4.13
CA SER A 358 29.45 2.15 4.26
C SER A 358 28.49 0.96 4.34
N TRP A 359 27.32 1.20 4.92
CA TRP A 359 26.33 0.18 5.17
C TRP A 359 25.43 -0.09 3.97
N HIS A 360 25.07 0.94 3.19
CA HIS A 360 24.35 0.75 1.92
C HIS A 360 25.15 -0.17 0.98
N VAL A 361 26.45 0.10 0.80
CA VAL A 361 27.33 -0.72 -0.05
C VAL A 361 27.55 -2.12 0.53
N CYS A 362 27.78 -2.24 1.84
CA CYS A 362 27.93 -3.53 2.50
C CYS A 362 26.66 -4.39 2.40
N LYS A 363 25.47 -3.80 2.57
CA LYS A 363 24.19 -4.50 2.39
C LYS A 363 23.98 -4.97 0.96
N SER A 364 24.19 -4.11 -0.03
CA SER A 364 24.04 -4.48 -1.44
C SER A 364 25.00 -5.62 -1.82
N GLN A 365 26.21 -5.64 -1.25
CA GLN A 365 27.19 -6.73 -1.44
C GLN A 365 26.89 -7.98 -0.61
N CYS A 366 26.42 -7.86 0.63
CA CYS A 366 26.09 -8.98 1.51
C CYS A 366 24.81 -9.71 1.08
N CYS A 367 23.79 -8.99 0.58
CA CYS A 367 22.63 -9.63 -0.06
C CYS A 367 23.03 -10.49 -1.27
N HIS A 368 24.15 -10.15 -1.93
CA HIS A 368 24.74 -10.95 -3.01
C HIS A 368 25.42 -12.25 -2.49
N ALA A 369 25.77 -12.33 -1.20
CA ALA A 369 26.62 -13.38 -0.65
C ALA A 369 25.88 -14.65 -0.19
N SER A 370 24.62 -14.57 0.23
CA SER A 370 23.98 -15.69 0.96
C SER A 370 23.15 -16.68 0.10
N PRO A 371 22.46 -16.28 -0.99
CA PRO A 371 21.94 -17.26 -1.97
C PRO A 371 22.28 -16.96 -3.46
N LEU A 372 22.72 -15.76 -3.80
CA LEU A 372 22.87 -15.31 -5.20
C LEU A 372 24.16 -15.76 -5.90
N ARG A 373 25.14 -16.30 -5.16
CA ARG A 373 26.35 -16.93 -5.73
C ARG A 373 26.02 -18.09 -6.68
N ALA A 374 24.93 -18.82 -6.45
CA ALA A 374 24.53 -19.94 -7.30
C ALA A 374 24.03 -19.49 -8.68
N ILE A 375 23.33 -18.35 -8.75
CA ILE A 375 22.74 -17.83 -10.00
C ILE A 375 23.84 -17.19 -10.88
N PHE A 376 24.81 -16.49 -10.29
CA PHE A 376 25.88 -15.84 -11.04
C PHE A 376 27.01 -16.77 -11.49
N ARG A 377 27.31 -17.86 -10.76
CA ARG A 377 28.24 -18.90 -11.26
C ARG A 377 27.75 -19.57 -12.55
N CYS A 378 26.44 -19.63 -12.77
CA CYS A 378 25.87 -20.27 -13.95
C CYS A 378 25.99 -19.41 -15.23
N LYS A 379 25.94 -18.06 -15.12
CA LYS A 379 26.11 -17.15 -16.27
C LYS A 379 27.60 -16.95 -16.63
N SER A 380 28.51 -16.98 -15.66
CA SER A 380 29.95 -16.82 -15.94
C SER A 380 30.58 -18.05 -16.63
N ASN A 381 30.05 -19.25 -16.39
CA ASN A 381 30.53 -20.48 -17.06
C ASN A 381 30.02 -20.65 -18.51
N LYS A 382 29.05 -19.84 -18.96
CA LYS A 382 28.54 -19.87 -20.34
C LYS A 382 29.18 -18.84 -21.28
N LYS A 383 29.93 -17.86 -20.76
CA LYS A 383 30.68 -16.89 -21.58
C LYS A 383 32.18 -17.23 -21.75
N GLY A 384 32.63 -18.38 -21.24
CA GLY A 384 34.01 -18.87 -21.39
C GLY A 384 34.18 -20.03 -22.39
N LYS A 385 33.16 -20.32 -23.20
CA LYS A 385 33.23 -21.27 -24.32
C LYS A 385 32.57 -20.65 -25.55
N ASN A 386 33.35 -19.81 -26.24
CA ASN A 386 33.43 -19.71 -27.69
C ASN A 386 34.68 -18.91 -28.03
#